data_AF-A0A972KC59-F1
#
_entry.id   AF-A0A972KC59-F1
#
_cell.length_a   1.000
_cell.length_b   1.000
_cell.length_c   1.000
_cell.angle_alpha   90.00
_cell.angle_beta   90.00
_cell.angle_gamma   90.00
#
_symmetry.space_group_name_H-M   'P 1'
#
loop_
_entity.id
_entity.type
_entity.pdbx_description
1 polymer ?
#
loop_
_entity_poly.entity_id
_entity_poly.type
_entity_poly.pdbx_seq_one_letter_code
_entity_poly.pdbx_strand_id
1 'polypeptide(L)'
;MIPARIHNEEPGDDVRRSLGVIERSIFDCVYSRHHNGRVRERAIRRLLLSEQNFSWTVPYAVRLLGEYVVEIAAAIDTMLPLDWDSAREASFGKFAAMNPKFVALTEARATSYWALRAERTRL
;
A
#
# COMPACT_ATOMS: atom_id res chain seq x y z
N MET A 1 2.20 -14.89 4.69
CA MET A 1 3.12 -13.93 5.35
C MET A 1 3.42 -12.82 4.36
N ILE A 2 3.25 -11.54 4.72
CA ILE A 2 3.58 -10.40 3.83
C ILE A 2 5.04 -10.01 4.07
N PRO A 3 5.89 -9.87 3.03
CA PRO A 3 7.29 -9.50 3.23
C PRO A 3 7.47 -8.16 3.95
N ALA A 4 8.43 -8.09 4.88
CA ALA A 4 8.77 -6.85 5.57
C ALA A 4 9.41 -5.85 4.61
N ARG A 5 10.47 -6.24 3.91
CA ARG A 5 11.12 -5.43 2.87
C ARG A 5 11.75 -6.36 1.82
N ILE A 6 11.79 -5.92 0.57
CA ILE A 6 12.55 -6.58 -0.50
C ILE A 6 13.64 -5.65 -1.04
N HIS A 7 14.75 -6.25 -1.48
CA HIS A 7 15.95 -5.54 -1.95
C HIS A 7 16.31 -5.84 -3.40
N ASN A 8 15.47 -6.62 -4.09
CA ASN A 8 15.63 -6.93 -5.50
C ASN A 8 15.53 -5.67 -6.35
N GLU A 9 16.39 -5.54 -7.36
CA GLU A 9 16.26 -4.51 -8.39
C GLU A 9 14.86 -4.55 -9.01
N GLU A 10 14.29 -3.38 -9.29
CA GLU A 10 13.00 -3.30 -9.97
C GLU A 10 13.19 -3.66 -11.45
N PRO A 11 12.45 -4.67 -11.96
CA PRO A 11 12.45 -5.00 -13.37
C PRO A 11 11.95 -3.81 -14.18
N GLY A 12 12.42 -3.72 -15.43
CA GLY A 12 11.96 -2.68 -16.35
C GLY A 12 10.43 -2.68 -16.50
N ASP A 13 9.88 -1.50 -16.81
CA ASP A 13 8.43 -1.33 -16.99
C ASP A 13 7.88 -2.20 -18.15
N ASP A 14 8.73 -2.58 -19.10
CA ASP A 14 8.44 -3.53 -20.19
C ASP A 14 8.09 -4.93 -19.66
N VAL A 15 8.85 -5.43 -18.68
CA VAL A 15 8.59 -6.73 -18.04
C VAL A 15 7.22 -6.72 -17.39
N ARG A 16 6.87 -5.65 -16.65
CA ARG A 16 5.53 -5.57 -16.04
C ARG A 16 4.44 -5.50 -17.10
N ARG A 17 4.65 -4.79 -18.21
CA ARG A 17 3.65 -4.67 -19.29
C ARG A 17 3.40 -6.00 -20.00
N SER A 18 4.39 -6.88 -20.08
CA SER A 18 4.22 -8.21 -20.69
C SER A 18 3.48 -9.20 -19.79
N LEU A 19 3.38 -8.95 -18.48
CA LEU A 19 2.68 -9.82 -17.53
C LEU A 19 1.16 -9.79 -17.74
N GLY A 20 0.48 -10.88 -17.44
CA GLY A 20 -0.97 -10.97 -17.37
C GLY A 20 -1.56 -10.20 -16.19
N VAL A 21 -2.89 -10.09 -16.13
CA VAL A 21 -3.60 -9.29 -15.11
C VAL A 21 -3.24 -9.72 -13.68
N ILE A 22 -3.30 -11.02 -13.38
CA ILE A 22 -3.01 -11.54 -12.05
C ILE A 22 -1.53 -11.35 -11.69
N GLU A 23 -0.65 -11.62 -12.64
CA GLU A 23 0.81 -11.49 -12.47
C GLU A 23 1.21 -10.03 -12.20
N ARG A 24 0.58 -9.06 -12.88
CA ARG A 24 0.78 -7.62 -12.59
C ARG A 24 0.35 -7.26 -11.18
N SER A 25 -0.77 -7.79 -10.70
CA SER A 25 -1.23 -7.55 -9.33
C SER A 25 -0.30 -8.19 -8.29
N ILE A 26 0.22 -9.39 -8.56
CA ILE A 26 1.24 -10.03 -7.71
C ILE A 26 2.54 -9.21 -7.71
N PHE A 27 2.98 -8.77 -8.89
CA PHE A 27 4.14 -7.91 -9.06
C PHE A 27 3.99 -6.64 -8.21
N ASP A 28 2.89 -5.91 -8.34
CA ASP A 28 2.68 -4.68 -7.61
C ASP A 28 2.55 -4.93 -6.09
N CYS A 29 1.96 -6.07 -5.66
CA CYS A 29 1.98 -6.49 -4.25
C CYS A 29 3.40 -6.70 -3.72
N VAL A 30 4.25 -7.39 -4.47
CA VAL A 30 5.65 -7.64 -4.08
C VAL A 30 6.43 -6.32 -4.02
N TYR A 31 6.34 -5.49 -5.06
CA TYR A 31 7.07 -4.22 -5.15
C TYR A 31 6.53 -3.12 -4.24
N SER A 32 5.31 -3.25 -3.70
CA SER A 32 4.83 -2.41 -2.58
C SER A 32 5.71 -2.54 -1.32
N ARG A 33 6.56 -3.57 -1.25
CA ARG A 33 7.47 -3.86 -0.14
C ARG A 33 8.94 -3.52 -0.44
N HIS A 34 9.21 -2.87 -1.56
CA HIS A 34 10.57 -2.54 -2.00
C HIS A 34 11.28 -1.54 -1.07
N HIS A 35 12.60 -1.61 -0.94
CA HIS A 35 13.34 -0.68 -0.08
C HIS A 35 13.28 0.78 -0.56
N ASN A 36 13.34 1.01 -1.88
CA ASN A 36 13.20 2.33 -2.50
C ASN A 36 11.74 2.83 -2.39
N GLY A 37 11.55 4.02 -1.81
CA GLY A 37 10.24 4.63 -1.59
C GLY A 37 9.48 4.95 -2.89
N ARG A 38 10.17 5.35 -3.96
CA ARG A 38 9.53 5.66 -5.26
C ARG A 38 8.91 4.42 -5.91
N VAL A 39 9.60 3.28 -5.81
CA VAL A 39 9.13 1.99 -6.32
C VAL A 39 7.88 1.55 -5.56
N ARG A 40 7.91 1.65 -4.23
CA ARG A 40 6.75 1.33 -3.38
C ARG A 40 5.54 2.21 -3.70
N GLU A 41 5.76 3.51 -3.84
CA GLU A 41 4.70 4.46 -4.19
C GLU A 41 4.08 4.10 -5.54
N ARG A 42 4.89 3.88 -6.57
CA ARG A 42 4.39 3.49 -7.89
C ARG A 42 3.60 2.18 -7.86
N ALA A 43 4.08 1.19 -7.12
CA ALA A 43 3.40 -0.10 -6.98
C ALA A 43 2.05 0.05 -6.26
N ILE A 44 1.97 0.82 -5.17
CA ILE A 44 0.70 1.01 -4.47
C ILE A 44 -0.30 1.83 -5.30
N ARG A 45 0.18 2.85 -6.03
CA ARG A 45 -0.65 3.61 -6.97
C ARG A 45 -1.30 2.69 -7.99
N ARG A 46 -0.53 1.76 -8.57
CA ARG A 46 -1.04 0.76 -9.52
C ARG A 46 -2.07 -0.18 -8.88
N LEU A 47 -1.88 -0.60 -7.63
CA LEU A 47 -2.84 -1.45 -6.92
C LEU A 47 -4.16 -0.73 -6.63
N LEU A 48 -4.10 0.52 -6.17
CA LEU A 48 -5.30 1.29 -5.79
C LEU A 48 -6.11 1.73 -7.02
N LEU A 49 -5.42 2.12 -8.10
CA LEU A 49 -6.05 2.54 -9.36
C LEU A 49 -6.39 1.37 -10.29
N SER A 50 -5.98 0.14 -9.97
CA SER A 50 -6.33 -1.03 -10.76
C SER A 50 -7.84 -1.25 -10.72
N GLU A 51 -8.46 -1.34 -11.90
CA GLU A 51 -9.87 -1.78 -12.06
C GLU A 51 -10.10 -3.15 -11.44
N GLN A 52 -9.06 -3.97 -11.41
CA GLN A 52 -9.08 -5.31 -10.86
C GLN A 52 -8.99 -5.23 -9.33
N ASN A 53 -10.15 -5.29 -8.68
CA ASN A 53 -10.32 -5.25 -7.24
C ASN A 53 -10.15 -6.64 -6.60
N PHE A 54 -8.91 -7.12 -6.55
CA PHE A 54 -8.60 -8.40 -5.91
C PHE A 54 -8.48 -8.24 -4.38
N SER A 55 -9.36 -8.86 -3.61
CA SER A 55 -9.37 -8.73 -2.14
C SER A 55 -8.07 -9.14 -1.44
N TRP A 56 -7.27 -10.02 -2.06
CA TRP A 56 -5.96 -10.45 -1.53
C TRP A 56 -4.85 -9.38 -1.66
N THR A 57 -5.08 -8.28 -2.37
CA THR A 57 -4.14 -7.15 -2.46
C THR A 57 -4.29 -6.18 -1.29
N VAL A 58 -5.49 -6.12 -0.67
CA VAL A 58 -5.82 -5.24 0.46
C VAL A 58 -4.79 -5.28 1.60
N PRO A 59 -4.31 -6.46 2.06
CA PRO A 59 -3.34 -6.51 3.15
C PRO A 59 -2.03 -5.77 2.83
N TYR A 60 -1.62 -5.72 1.56
CA TYR A 60 -0.40 -5.02 1.13
C TYR A 60 -0.59 -3.50 1.17
N ALA A 61 -1.76 -3.03 0.77
CA ALA A 61 -2.14 -1.61 0.87
C ALA A 61 -2.21 -1.16 2.33
N VAL A 62 -2.93 -1.89 3.17
CA VAL A 62 -3.07 -1.55 4.60
C VAL A 62 -1.70 -1.61 5.30
N ARG A 63 -0.88 -2.63 5.02
CA ARG A 63 0.46 -2.75 5.63
C ARG A 63 1.33 -1.51 5.38
N LEU A 64 1.23 -0.92 4.19
CA LEU A 64 2.05 0.23 3.77
C LEU A 64 1.69 1.51 4.55
N LEU A 65 0.41 1.69 4.93
CA LEU A 65 -0.03 2.83 5.75
C LEU A 65 0.71 2.90 7.10
N GLY A 66 1.11 1.76 7.65
CA GLY A 66 1.88 1.67 8.88
C GLY A 66 3.41 1.80 8.73
N GLU A 67 3.93 2.16 7.55
CA GLU A 67 5.39 2.20 7.27
C GLU A 67 5.94 3.54 6.78
N TYR A 68 5.11 4.58 6.80
CA TYR A 68 5.43 5.98 6.46
C TYR A 68 5.50 6.32 4.98
N VAL A 69 4.85 7.42 4.64
CA VAL A 69 5.37 8.80 4.48
C VAL A 69 4.11 9.69 4.28
N VAL A 70 4.01 10.94 4.78
CA VAL A 70 2.79 11.77 4.55
C VAL A 70 2.53 11.89 3.07
N GLU A 71 3.58 11.86 2.28
CA GLU A 71 3.57 11.95 0.84
C GLU A 71 2.90 10.70 0.23
N ILE A 72 3.00 9.51 0.83
CA ILE A 72 2.24 8.33 0.41
C ILE A 72 0.81 8.39 0.96
N ALA A 73 0.60 8.82 2.21
CA ALA A 73 -0.76 8.95 2.75
C ALA A 73 -1.56 10.02 2.01
N ALA A 74 -0.95 11.16 1.68
CA ALA A 74 -1.50 12.26 0.90
C ALA A 74 -1.57 11.90 -0.59
N ALA A 75 -0.61 11.14 -1.13
CA ALA A 75 -0.77 10.55 -2.46
C ALA A 75 -1.98 9.63 -2.47
N ILE A 76 -2.12 8.73 -1.50
CA ILE A 76 -3.29 7.87 -1.39
C ILE A 76 -4.54 8.73 -1.28
N ASP A 77 -4.62 9.68 -0.35
CA ASP A 77 -5.77 10.58 -0.14
C ASP A 77 -6.17 11.35 -1.40
N THR A 78 -5.20 11.90 -2.13
CA THR A 78 -5.42 12.59 -3.42
C THR A 78 -5.76 11.64 -4.57
N MET A 79 -5.49 10.35 -4.42
CA MET A 79 -5.70 9.32 -5.45
C MET A 79 -6.82 8.36 -5.13
N LEU A 80 -7.38 8.41 -3.92
CA LEU A 80 -8.67 7.82 -3.64
C LEU A 80 -9.60 8.48 -4.63
N PRO A 81 -10.10 7.73 -5.63
CA PRO A 81 -11.03 8.33 -6.56
C PRO A 81 -12.16 8.89 -5.72
N LEU A 82 -12.67 10.07 -6.09
CA LEU A 82 -13.96 10.55 -5.58
C LEU A 82 -15.04 9.44 -5.73
N ASP A 83 -14.84 8.52 -6.68
CA ASP A 83 -15.60 7.30 -6.91
C ASP A 83 -14.88 6.03 -6.40
N TRP A 84 -14.56 5.96 -5.10
CA TRP A 84 -14.19 4.69 -4.47
C TRP A 84 -15.39 3.74 -4.57
N ASP A 85 -15.43 2.90 -5.60
CA ASP A 85 -16.57 2.00 -5.81
C ASP A 85 -16.81 1.09 -4.59
N SER A 86 -18.09 0.93 -4.27
CA SER A 86 -18.67 0.07 -3.23
C SER A 86 -18.00 -1.30 -3.08
N ALA A 87 -17.56 -1.92 -4.18
CA ALA A 87 -16.87 -3.20 -4.16
C ALA A 87 -15.48 -3.13 -3.49
N ARG A 88 -14.72 -2.05 -3.73
CA ARG A 88 -13.42 -1.83 -3.06
C ARG A 88 -13.65 -1.51 -1.60
N GLU A 89 -14.61 -0.64 -1.30
CA GLU A 89 -14.95 -0.28 0.08
C GLU A 89 -15.33 -1.52 0.88
N ALA A 90 -16.19 -2.37 0.33
CA ALA A 90 -16.57 -3.65 0.93
C ALA A 90 -15.36 -4.58 1.15
N SER A 91 -14.39 -4.59 0.23
CA SER A 91 -13.19 -5.42 0.36
C SER A 91 -12.28 -4.95 1.49
N PHE A 92 -12.06 -3.64 1.62
CA PHE A 92 -11.30 -3.05 2.71
C PHE A 92 -12.03 -3.21 4.05
N GLY A 93 -13.34 -2.93 4.09
CA GLY A 93 -14.17 -3.10 5.28
C GLY A 93 -14.20 -4.55 5.77
N LYS A 94 -14.39 -5.51 4.86
CA LYS A 94 -14.33 -6.95 5.19
C LYS A 94 -12.96 -7.35 5.73
N PHE A 95 -11.88 -6.89 5.10
CA PHE A 95 -10.53 -7.17 5.58
C PHE A 95 -10.31 -6.60 7.00
N ALA A 96 -10.73 -5.36 7.24
CA ALA A 96 -10.59 -4.71 8.54
C ALA A 96 -11.38 -5.45 9.63
N ALA A 97 -12.64 -5.80 9.35
CA ALA A 97 -13.48 -6.56 10.28
C ALA A 97 -12.91 -7.95 10.61
N MET A 98 -12.32 -8.62 9.62
CA MET A 98 -11.69 -9.94 9.82
C MET A 98 -10.33 -9.88 10.53
N ASN A 99 -9.62 -8.74 10.47
CA ASN A 99 -8.23 -8.62 10.93
C ASN A 99 -8.01 -7.43 11.88
N PRO A 100 -8.79 -7.29 12.98
CA PRO A 100 -8.73 -6.10 13.84
C PRO A 100 -7.34 -5.88 14.47
N LYS A 101 -6.64 -6.95 14.85
CA LYS A 101 -5.26 -6.86 15.38
C LYS A 101 -4.26 -6.31 14.37
N PHE A 102 -4.44 -6.64 13.08
CA PHE A 102 -3.57 -6.16 12.01
C PHE A 102 -3.79 -4.66 11.77
N VAL A 103 -5.05 -4.22 11.77
CA VAL A 103 -5.42 -2.82 11.63
C VAL A 103 -4.89 -2.01 12.80
N ALA A 104 -5.15 -2.45 14.04
CA ALA A 104 -4.67 -1.76 15.25
C ALA A 104 -3.14 -1.64 15.28
N LEU A 105 -2.40 -2.68 14.87
CA LEU A 105 -0.94 -2.61 14.78
C LEU A 105 -0.48 -1.63 13.70
N THR A 106 -1.18 -1.58 12.57
CA THR A 106 -0.87 -0.65 11.48
C THR A 106 -1.09 0.80 11.92
N GLU A 107 -2.20 1.07 12.60
CA GLU A 107 -2.53 2.37 13.17
C GLU A 107 -1.50 2.80 14.22
N ALA A 108 -1.16 1.91 15.18
CA ALA A 108 -0.16 2.20 16.21
C ALA A 108 1.20 2.58 15.61
N ARG A 109 1.61 1.88 14.53
CA ARG A 109 2.84 2.23 13.80
C ARG A 109 2.73 3.58 13.13
N ALA A 110 1.62 3.88 12.43
CA ALA A 110 1.43 5.19 11.81
C ALA A 110 1.56 6.32 12.86
N THR A 111 0.84 6.21 13.98
CA THR A 111 0.82 7.21 15.06
C THR A 111 2.18 7.39 15.74
N SER A 112 2.92 6.30 16.00
CA SER A 112 4.21 6.35 16.69
C SER A 112 5.23 7.28 16.00
N TYR A 113 5.30 7.27 14.67
CA TYR A 113 6.18 8.18 13.94
C TYR A 113 5.65 9.58 13.78
N TRP A 114 4.33 9.75 13.72
CA TRP A 114 3.76 11.09 13.74
C TRP A 114 4.18 11.82 15.01
N ALA A 115 4.12 11.13 16.16
CA ALA A 115 4.64 11.65 17.41
C ALA A 115 6.15 11.96 17.33
N LEU A 116 6.97 11.04 16.81
CA LEU A 116 8.42 11.27 16.66
C LEU A 116 8.76 12.41 15.69
N ARG A 117 8.05 12.54 14.58
CA ARG A 117 8.27 13.58 13.56
C ARG A 117 7.86 14.97 14.10
N ALA A 118 6.73 15.06 14.79
CA ALA A 118 6.27 16.30 15.41
C ALA A 118 7.28 16.81 16.45
N GLU A 119 7.90 15.90 17.21
CA GLU A 119 8.96 16.24 18.17
C GLU A 119 10.23 16.78 17.47
N ARG A 120 10.67 16.14 16.37
CA ARG A 120 11.86 16.59 15.61
C ARG A 120 11.67 17.90 14.87
N THR A 121 10.44 18.34 14.62
CA THR A 121 10.13 19.60 13.91
C THR A 121 9.99 20.79 14.88
N ARG A 122 9.99 20.54 16.20
CA ARG A 122 9.94 21.58 17.24
C ARG A 122 11.33 22.03 17.75
N LEU A 123 12.40 21.46 17.21
CA LEU A 123 13.81 21.82 17.46
C LEU A 123 14.38 22.55 16.25
#